data_AF-A0A1E9J6P5-F1
#
_entry.id   AF-A0A1E9J6P5-F1
#
_cell.length_a   1.000
_cell.length_b   1.000
_cell.length_c   1.000
_cell.angle_alpha   90.00
_cell.angle_beta   90.00
_cell.angle_gamma   90.00
#
_symmetry.space_group_name_H-M   'P 1'
#
loop_
_entity.id
_entity.type
_entity.pdbx_description
1 polymer ?
#
loop_
_entity_poly.entity_id
_entity_poly.type
_entity_poly.pdbx_seq_one_letter_code
_entity_poly.pdbx_strand_id
1 'polypeptide(L)' 'MIFYIDKATQKIHEGTCRYADSLRNSNIVFLGEFPYSEYALSFAKKQGYKKVKLCDECCGE' A
#
# COMPACT_ATOMS: atom_id res chain seq x y z
N MET A 1 -0.23 11.94 -0.47
CA MET A 1 -0.59 10.80 -1.35
C MET A 1 -1.28 9.75 -0.51
N ILE A 2 -2.34 9.16 -1.03
CA ILE A 2 -3.07 8.12 -0.32
C ILE A 2 -2.35 6.78 -0.53
N PHE A 3 -2.20 5.98 0.53
CA PHE A 3 -1.62 4.66 0.46
C PHE A 3 -2.56 3.59 1.00
N TYR A 4 -2.46 2.42 0.42
CA TYR A 4 -3.19 1.23 0.78
C TYR A 4 -2.25 0.03 0.89
N ILE A 5 -2.64 -0.99 1.64
CA ILE A 5 -1.91 -2.26 1.77
C ILE A 5 -2.78 -3.43 1.39
N ASP A 6 -2.27 -4.30 0.53
CA ASP A 6 -2.84 -5.61 0.30
C ASP A 6 -2.45 -6.52 1.48
N LYS A 7 -3.43 -7.00 2.25
CA LYS A 7 -3.16 -7.84 3.43
C LYS A 7 -2.59 -9.22 3.06
N ALA A 8 -2.91 -9.76 1.89
CA ALA A 8 -2.49 -11.09 1.47
C ALA A 8 -1.02 -11.09 1.03
N THR A 9 -0.62 -10.11 0.22
CA THR A 9 0.76 -9.98 -0.28
C THR A 9 1.63 -9.03 0.53
N GLN A 10 1.04 -8.25 1.43
CA GLN A 10 1.68 -7.16 2.19
C GLN A 10 2.33 -6.11 1.28
N LYS A 11 1.76 -5.89 0.10
CA LYS A 11 2.24 -4.88 -0.85
C LYS A 11 1.52 -3.55 -0.58
N ILE A 12 2.26 -2.46 -0.57
CA ILE A 12 1.72 -1.11 -0.48
C ILE A 12 1.47 -0.58 -1.88
N HIS A 13 0.28 -0.05 -2.09
CA HIS A 13 -0.16 0.59 -3.32
C HIS A 13 -0.46 2.06 -3.05
N GLU A 14 -0.03 2.94 -3.95
CA GLU A 14 -0.51 4.32 -3.95
C GLU A 14 -1.95 4.36 -4.47
N GLY A 15 -2.77 5.30 -4.01
CA GLY A 15 -4.19 5.40 -4.37
C GLY A 15 -4.48 5.66 -5.85
N THR A 16 -3.48 6.14 -6.59
CA THR A 16 -3.52 6.27 -8.06
C THR A 16 -3.36 4.93 -8.78
N CYS A 17 -2.86 3.90 -8.08
CA CYS A 17 -2.59 2.60 -8.64
C CYS A 17 -3.87 1.79 -8.84
N ARG A 18 -4.03 1.15 -10.00
CA ARG A 18 -5.19 0.28 -10.32
C ARG A 18 -5.42 -0.85 -9.31
N TYR A 19 -4.36 -1.26 -8.60
CA TYR A 19 -4.39 -2.32 -7.61
C TYR A 19 -4.75 -1.83 -6.19
N ALA A 20 -4.76 -0.52 -5.95
CA ALA A 20 -5.23 0.09 -4.71
C ALA A 20 -6.76 0.16 -4.62
N ASP A 21 -7.47 -0.26 -5.67
CA ASP A 21 -8.91 -0.22 -5.73
C ASP A 21 -9.53 -1.36 -4.89
N SER A 22 -10.19 -0.98 -3.79
CA SER A 22 -10.83 -1.92 -2.87
C SER A 22 -12.09 -2.58 -3.43
N LEU A 23 -12.69 -2.03 -4.49
CA LEU A 23 -13.82 -2.67 -5.20
C LEU A 23 -13.33 -3.82 -6.06
N ARG A 24 -12.11 -3.72 -6.60
CA ARG A 24 -11.47 -4.77 -7.40
C ARG A 24 -10.66 -5.75 -6.57
N ASN A 25 -10.13 -5.32 -5.44
CA ASN A 25 -9.33 -6.16 -4.55
C ASN A 25 -9.77 -6.02 -3.09
N SER A 26 -10.57 -6.98 -2.62
CA SER A 26 -11.13 -6.99 -1.26
C SER A 26 -10.08 -7.16 -0.14
N ASN A 27 -8.83 -7.47 -0.49
CA ASN A 27 -7.73 -7.58 0.47
C ASN A 27 -7.02 -6.25 0.74
N ILE A 28 -7.37 -5.21 -0.01
CA ILE A 28 -6.80 -3.87 0.14
C ILE A 28 -7.39 -3.17 1.36
N VAL A 29 -6.52 -2.62 2.20
CA VAL A 29 -6.87 -1.81 3.37
C VAL A 29 -6.20 -0.45 3.26
N PHE A 30 -6.95 0.60 3.57
CA PHE A 30 -6.41 1.95 3.64
C PHE A 30 -5.35 2.05 4.76
N LEU A 31 -4.14 2.48 4.40
CA LEU A 31 -3.05 2.69 5.35
C LEU A 31 -3.07 4.10 5.93
N GLY A 32 -3.36 5.10 5.10
CA GLY A 32 -3.28 6.50 5.48
C GLY A 32 -2.83 7.39 4.32
N GLU A 33 -2.87 8.70 4.57
CA GLU A 33 -2.27 9.69 3.68
C GLU A 33 -0.87 10.04 4.17
N PHE A 34 0.12 9.92 3.29
CA PHE A 34 1.52 10.20 3.60
C PHE A 34 2.15 11.07 2.51
N PRO A 35 3.18 11.87 2.84
CA PRO A 35 3.90 12.65 1.86
C PRO A 35 4.78 11.78 0.94
N TYR A 36 5.29 10.65 1.44
CA TYR A 36 6.13 9.73 0.68
C TYR A 36 5.84 8.26 1.04
N SER A 37 6.16 7.36 0.11
CA SER A 37 5.96 5.91 0.23
C SER A 37 6.75 5.28 1.39
N GLU A 38 7.90 5.84 1.75
CA GLU A 38 8.72 5.41 2.90
C GLU A 38 7.99 5.53 4.24
N TYR A 39 7.17 6.57 4.41
CA TYR A 39 6.35 6.74 5.62
C TYR A 39 5.26 5.68 5.69
N ALA A 40 4.61 5.37 4.57
CA ALA A 40 3.62 4.30 4.49
C ALA A 40 4.24 2.93 4.82
N LEU A 41 5.45 2.65 4.32
CA LEU A 41 6.23 1.46 4.66
C LEU A 41 6.53 1.36 6.16
N SER A 42 7.03 2.46 6.74
CA SER A 42 7.36 2.51 8.17
C SER A 42 6.10 2.34 9.04
N PHE A 43 5.00 2.98 8.66
CA PHE A 43 3.73 2.87 9.35
C PHE A 43 3.14 1.45 9.29
N ALA A 44 3.16 0.80 8.12
CA ALA A 44 2.73 -0.58 7.97
C ALA A 44 3.58 -1.55 8.82
N LYS A 45 4.90 -1.36 8.86
CA LYS A 45 5.78 -2.16 9.74
C LYS A 45 5.42 -1.98 11.21
N LYS A 46 5.12 -0.75 11.64
CA LYS A 46 4.66 -0.46 13.02
C LYS A 46 3.31 -1.11 13.35
N GLN A 47 2.43 -1.28 12.36
CA GLN A 47 1.17 -2.02 12.52
C GLN A 47 1.33 -3.55 12.60
N GLY A 48 2.55 -4.08 12.44
CA GLY A 48 2.83 -5.51 12.58
C GLY A 48 2.91 -6.28 11.26
N TYR A 49 2.83 -5.60 10.11
CA TYR A 49 3.09 -6.23 8.82
C TYR A 49 4.59 -6.50 8.66
N LYS A 50 4.98 -7.75 8.44
CA LYS A 50 6.39 -8.21 8.51
C LYS A 50 7.14 -8.15 7.18
N LYS A 51 6.45 -8.32 6.05
CA LYS A 51 7.01 -8.39 4.69
C LYS A 51 6.50 -7.25 3.82
N VAL A 52 6.41 -6.06 4.38
CA VAL A 52 5.90 -4.89 3.66
C VAL A 52 6.85 -4.46 2.55
N LYS A 53 6.32 -4.33 1.33
CA LYS A 53 7.05 -3.82 0.16
C LYS A 53 6.17 -2.85 -0.61
N LEU A 54 6.79 -1.91 -1.33
CA LEU A 54 6.06 -1.12 -2.31
C LEU A 54 5.72 -1.98 -3.51
N CYS A 55 4.58 -1.70 -4.12
CA CYS A 55 4.20 -2.33 -5.36
C CYS A 55 5.05 -1.75 -6.50
N ASP A 56 5.94 -2.57 -7.05
CA ASP A 56 6.78 -2.20 -8.19
C ASP A 56 5.95 -1.75 -9.41
N GLU A 57 4.76 -2.33 -9.60
CA GLU A 57 3.86 -1.97 -10.71
C GLU A 57 3.20 -0.59 -10.53
N CYS A 58 3.12 -0.07 -9.31
CA CYS A 58 2.57 1.27 -9.07
C CYS A 58 3.62 2.37 -9.29
N CYS A 59 4.91 2.02 -9.38
CA CYS A 59 6.01 2.96 -9.65
C CYS A 59 6.39 3.00 -11.14
N GLY A 60 5.66 2.30 -12.01
CA GLY A 60 5.97 2.21 -13.43
C GLY A 60 4.83 2.70 -14.31
N GLU A 61 4.73 4.03 -14.47
CA GLU A 61 4.58 4.75 -15.74
C GLU A 61 5.31 6.09 -15.65
#